data_AF-L1IEZ6-F1
#
_entry.id   AF-L1IEZ6-F1
#
_cell.length_a   1.000
_cell.length_b   1.000
_cell.length_c   1.000
_cell.angle_alpha   90.00
_cell.angle_beta   90.00
_cell.angle_gamma   90.00
#
_symmetry.space_group_name_H-M   'P 1'
#
loop_
_entity.id
_entity.type
_entity.pdbx_description
1 polymer ?
#
loop_
_entity_poly.entity_id
_entity_poly.type
_entity_poly.pdbx_seq_one_letter_code
_entity_poly.pdbx_strand_id
1 'polypeptide(L)'
;MSSDAKSVYSQQEHLQMKYVGTGHADTSKWEWAVNQHRDTYAAYIGHYSLLAYNSVAENESIGRLKYQYLQKMLSPCGKPPKKEDD
;
A
#
# COMPACT_ATOMS: atom_id res chain seq x y z
N MET A 1 -18.99 -25.41 7.73
CA MET A 1 -17.77 -24.87 8.38
C MET A 1 -17.90 -25.05 9.88
N SER A 2 -16.92 -25.68 10.54
CA SER A 2 -16.87 -25.81 12.00
C SER A 2 -16.92 -24.44 12.69
N SER A 3 -17.46 -24.36 13.90
CA SER A 3 -17.50 -23.15 14.73
C SER A 3 -16.12 -22.49 14.86
N ASP A 4 -15.06 -23.29 14.94
CA ASP A 4 -13.69 -22.79 15.08
C ASP A 4 -13.20 -22.08 13.81
N ALA A 5 -13.53 -22.61 12.63
CA ALA A 5 -13.16 -21.99 11.36
C ALA A 5 -13.81 -20.62 11.18
N LYS A 6 -15.04 -20.43 11.69
CA LYS A 6 -15.71 -19.12 11.69
C LYS A 6 -15.06 -18.14 12.65
N SER A 7 -14.59 -18.61 13.81
CA SER A 7 -13.87 -17.78 14.78
C SER A 7 -12.53 -17.29 14.25
N VAL A 8 -11.79 -18.15 13.54
CA VAL A 8 -10.52 -17.77 12.90
C VAL A 8 -10.75 -16.72 11.81
N TYR A 9 -11.77 -16.91 10.98
CA TYR A 9 -12.09 -15.98 9.90
C TYR A 9 -12.45 -14.59 10.43
N SER A 10 -13.27 -14.49 11.49
CA SER A 10 -13.64 -13.18 12.07
C SER A 10 -12.45 -12.46 12.71
N GLN A 11 -11.50 -13.20 13.31
CA GLN A 11 -10.27 -12.62 13.84
C GLN A 11 -9.39 -12.05 12.71
N GLN A 12 -9.31 -12.75 11.58
CA GLN A 12 -8.57 -12.27 10.42
C GLN A 12 -9.19 -11.01 9.81
N GLU A 13 -10.52 -10.98 9.63
CA GLU A 13 -11.22 -9.78 9.16
C GLU A 13 -11.03 -8.59 10.12
N HIS A 14 -11.02 -8.86 11.44
CA HIS A 14 -10.73 -7.83 12.43
C HIS A 14 -9.35 -7.20 12.25
N LEU A 15 -8.33 -8.01 11.98
CA LEU A 15 -6.97 -7.51 11.71
C LEU A 15 -6.91 -6.72 10.40
N GLN A 16 -7.59 -7.18 9.35
CA GLN A 16 -7.66 -6.48 8.05
C GLN A 16 -8.34 -5.12 8.15
N MET A 17 -9.36 -4.98 9.01
CA MET A 17 -10.00 -3.69 9.29
C MET A 17 -9.10 -2.73 10.06
N LYS A 18 -8.28 -3.25 10.98
CA LYS A 18 -7.42 -2.42 11.85
C LYS A 18 -6.12 -1.99 11.16
N TYR A 19 -5.53 -2.89 10.37
CA TYR A 19 -4.23 -2.71 9.75
C TYR A 19 -4.36 -2.80 8.23
N VAL A 20 -4.48 -1.64 7.59
CA VAL A 20 -4.53 -1.52 6.13
C VAL A 20 -3.30 -2.19 5.53
N GLY A 21 -3.51 -3.04 4.52
CA GLY A 21 -2.45 -3.79 3.86
C GLY A 21 -2.24 -5.22 4.39
N THR A 22 -2.95 -5.63 5.44
CA THR A 22 -2.96 -7.03 5.91
C THR A 22 -3.51 -7.95 4.82
N GLY A 23 -2.68 -8.87 4.32
CA GLY A 23 -3.05 -9.80 3.26
C GLY A 23 -3.83 -11.04 3.72
N HIS A 24 -4.18 -11.88 2.75
CA HIS A 24 -4.73 -13.22 2.91
C HIS A 24 -4.22 -14.13 1.78
N ALA A 25 -4.56 -15.43 1.81
CA ALA A 25 -4.07 -16.40 0.82
C ALA A 25 -4.42 -16.02 -0.63
N ASP A 26 -5.56 -15.36 -0.85
CA ASP A 26 -6.04 -14.95 -2.17
C ASP A 26 -5.67 -13.51 -2.54
N THR A 27 -4.80 -12.85 -1.76
CA THR A 27 -4.31 -11.51 -2.12
C THR A 27 -3.56 -11.56 -3.44
N SER A 28 -4.05 -10.82 -4.43
CA SER A 28 -3.45 -10.78 -5.75
C SER A 28 -2.08 -10.10 -5.72
N LYS A 29 -1.23 -10.44 -6.70
CA LYS A 29 0.05 -9.75 -6.92
C LYS A 29 -0.12 -8.24 -7.03
N TRP A 30 -1.21 -7.78 -7.65
CA TRP A 30 -1.48 -6.36 -7.82
C TRP A 30 -1.80 -5.68 -6.47
N GLU A 31 -2.67 -6.26 -5.66
CA GLU A 31 -3.01 -5.72 -4.33
C GLU A 31 -1.77 -5.65 -3.42
N TRP A 32 -0.96 -6.71 -3.42
CA TRP A 32 0.28 -6.75 -2.64
C TRP A 32 1.30 -5.70 -3.10
N ALA A 33 1.45 -5.51 -4.42
CA ALA A 33 2.34 -4.49 -4.97
C ALA A 33 1.83 -3.06 -4.63
N VAL A 34 0.53 -2.80 -4.73
CA VAL A 34 -0.05 -1.49 -4.40
C VAL A 34 0.22 -1.12 -2.95
N ASN A 35 0.03 -2.07 -2.02
CA ASN A 35 0.32 -1.84 -0.60
C ASN A 35 1.79 -1.50 -0.37
N GLN A 36 2.73 -2.28 -0.94
CA GLN A 36 4.16 -1.97 -0.81
C GLN A 36 4.56 -0.60 -1.35
N HIS A 37 4.02 -0.19 -2.50
CA HIS A 37 4.33 1.12 -3.08
C HIS A 37 3.78 2.24 -2.19
N ARG A 38 2.58 2.07 -1.63
CA ARG A 38 2.00 3.04 -0.68
C ARG A 38 2.82 3.13 0.60
N ASP A 39 3.26 2.00 1.15
CA ASP A 39 4.13 1.97 2.35
C ASP A 39 5.47 2.65 2.07
N THR A 40 6.03 2.43 0.88
CA THR A 40 7.28 3.09 0.45
C THR A 40 7.11 4.60 0.35
N TYR A 41 6.04 5.10 -0.28
CA TYR A 41 5.77 6.54 -0.34
C TYR A 41 5.47 7.14 1.04
N ALA A 42 4.76 6.41 1.90
CA ALA A 42 4.53 6.83 3.28
C ALA A 42 5.85 6.97 4.05
N ALA A 43 6.78 6.02 3.89
CA ALA A 43 8.12 6.10 4.48
C ALA A 43 8.92 7.29 3.93
N TYR A 44 8.88 7.55 2.63
CA TYR A 44 9.55 8.71 2.02
C TYR A 44 9.01 10.03 2.57
N ILE A 45 7.70 10.14 2.78
CA ILE A 45 7.09 11.36 3.33
C ILE A 45 7.33 11.49 4.84
N GLY A 46 7.32 10.37 5.58
CA GLY A 46 7.45 10.34 7.04
C GLY A 46 8.89 10.54 7.53
N HIS A 47 9.89 10.08 6.76
CA HIS A 47 11.30 10.22 7.11
C HIS A 47 11.93 11.39 6.38
N TYR A 48 12.16 12.50 7.10
CA TYR A 48 12.72 13.72 6.52
C TYR A 48 14.08 13.51 5.82
N SER A 49 14.93 12.62 6.34
CA SER A 49 16.22 12.29 5.72
C SER A 49 16.06 11.68 4.33
N LEU A 50 15.12 10.75 4.15
CA LEU A 50 14.82 10.15 2.83
C LEU A 50 14.18 11.18 1.90
N LEU A 51 13.24 11.98 2.41
CA LEU A 51 12.61 13.04 1.62
C LEU A 51 13.65 14.06 1.11
N ALA A 52 14.55 14.50 1.98
CA ALA A 52 15.61 15.44 1.64
C ALA A 52 16.59 14.81 0.63
N TYR A 53 17.00 13.57 0.85
CA TYR A 53 17.86 12.84 -0.09
C TYR A 53 17.24 12.78 -1.49
N ASN A 54 15.98 12.37 -1.59
CA ASN A 54 15.29 12.30 -2.87
C ASN A 54 15.07 13.69 -3.49
N SER A 55 14.84 14.74 -2.68
CA SER A 55 14.67 16.11 -3.20
C SER A 55 15.94 16.64 -3.86
N VAL A 56 17.10 16.30 -3.31
CA VAL A 56 18.40 16.64 -3.90
C VAL A 56 18.64 15.82 -5.17
N ALA A 57 18.32 14.53 -5.15
CA ALA A 57 18.51 13.64 -6.30
C ALA A 57 17.64 14.03 -7.51
N GLU A 58 16.37 14.42 -7.27
CA GLU A 58 15.44 14.86 -8.32
C GLU A 58 15.55 16.36 -8.65
N ASN A 59 16.36 17.11 -7.91
CA ASN A 59 16.49 18.57 -8.01
C ASN A 59 15.13 19.29 -7.93
N GLU A 60 14.29 18.87 -6.99
CA GLU A 60 12.96 19.42 -6.77
C GLU A 60 12.81 19.88 -5.32
N SER A 61 11.93 20.85 -5.09
CA SER A 61 11.69 21.30 -3.71
C SER A 61 11.04 20.18 -2.88
N ILE A 62 11.42 20.10 -1.60
CA ILE A 62 10.86 19.12 -0.64
C ILE A 62 9.32 19.14 -0.66
N GLY A 63 8.72 20.33 -0.72
CA GLY A 63 7.26 20.49 -0.76
C GLY A 63 6.63 19.92 -2.03
N ARG A 64 7.27 20.13 -3.20
CA ARG A 64 6.79 19.58 -4.47
C ARG A 64 6.92 18.06 -4.47
N LEU A 65 8.04 17.53 -4.01
CA LEU A 65 8.26 16.08 -3.98
C LEU A 65 7.27 15.38 -3.05
N LYS A 66 7.00 15.97 -1.87
CA LYS A 66 5.95 15.50 -0.95
C LYS A 66 4.58 15.49 -1.62
N TYR A 67 4.22 16.54 -2.36
CA TYR A 67 2.97 16.57 -3.12
C TYR A 67 2.92 15.47 -4.19
N GLN A 68 3.99 15.28 -4.96
CA GLN A 68 4.07 14.24 -5.99
C GLN A 68 3.93 12.83 -5.40
N TYR A 69 4.57 12.55 -4.27
CA TYR A 69 4.43 11.25 -3.60
C TYR A 69 3.00 11.00 -3.13
N LEU A 70 2.33 12.01 -2.55
CA LEU A 70 0.91 11.90 -2.17
C LEU A 70 0.01 11.61 -3.38
N GLN A 71 0.27 12.23 -4.54
CA GLN A 71 -0.48 11.95 -5.77
C GLN A 71 -0.23 10.52 -6.28
N LYS A 72 1.03 10.06 -6.24
CA LYS A 72 1.42 8.70 -6.66
C LYS A 72 0.77 7.60 -5.80
N MET A 73 0.37 7.88 -4.56
CA MET A 73 -0.30 6.90 -3.69
C MET A 73 -1.69 6.47 -4.18
N LEU A 74 -2.35 7.26 -5.04
CA LEU A 74 -3.70 6.95 -5.55
C LEU A 74 -3.72 5.63 -6.34
N SER A 75 -2.82 5.52 -7.32
CA SER A 75 -2.73 4.37 -8.23
C SER A 75 -1.27 4.09 -8.62
N PRO A 76 -0.43 3.63 -7.67
CA PRO A 76 1.01 3.51 -7.89
C PRO A 76 1.38 2.42 -8.91
N CYS A 77 0.54 1.38 -9.02
CA CYS A 77 0.74 0.26 -9.93
C CYS A 77 -0.23 0.29 -11.13
N GLY A 78 -0.86 1.45 -11.39
CA GLY A 78 -1.87 1.59 -12.44
C GLY A 78 -3.18 0.86 -12.10
N LYS A 79 -4.01 0.64 -13.13
CA LYS A 79 -5.31 -0.02 -13.00
C LYS A 79 -5.13 -1.50 -12.61
N PRO A 80 -6.03 -2.07 -11.80
CA PRO A 80 -5.99 -3.50 -11.51
C PRO A 80 -6.13 -4.32 -12.80
N PRO A 81 -5.49 -5.51 -12.85
CA PRO A 81 -5.69 -6.43 -13.96
C PRO A 81 -7.18 -6.77 -14.07
N LYS A 82 -7.67 -6.95 -15.31
CA LYS A 82 -9.02 -7.49 -15.50
C LYS A 82 -9.05 -8.86 -14.85
N LYS A 83 -10.07 -9.13 -14.03
CA LYS A 83 -10.33 -10.48 -13.59
C LYS A 83 -10.60 -11.30 -14.85
N GLU A 84 -9.96 -12.46 -14.98
CA GLU A 84 -10.39 -13.44 -15.96
C GLU A 84 -11.79 -13.86 -15.52
N ASP A 85 -12.79 -13.61 -16.37
CA ASP A 85 -14.13 -14.15 -16.17
C ASP A 85 -14.01 -15.69 -16.29
N ASP A 86 -14.55 -16.44 -15.33
CA ASP A 86 -14.66 -17.91 -15.38
C ASP A 86 -15.39 -18.39 -16.66
#